data_AF-A0A7R9HB94-F1
#
_entry.id   AF-A0A7R9HB94-F1
#
_cell.length_a   1.000
_cell.length_b   1.000
_cell.length_c   1.000
_cell.angle_alpha   90.00
_cell.angle_beta   90.00
_cell.angle_gamma   90.00
#
_symmetry.space_group_name_H-M   'P 1'
#
loop_
_entity.id
_entity.type
_entity.pdbx_description
1 polymer ?
#
loop_
_entity_poly.entity_id
_entity_poly.type
_entity_poly.pdbx_seq_one_letter_code
_entity_poly.pdbx_strand_id
1 'polypeptide(L)'
;VVPVGHEDSEGKHGWIEGLAILISVIVVVIVTAFNDYTKERQFRGLQNRIEGEHKFSVIRAGEVRQISVGDIVVGDICQVKYGDLLPADGILIQSNDMKVDESSLTGESDHVKKGESFDPMLLSGTHVMEGSGKMLVAAVGVNSQAGIIFTLLGAAVDQQEAEIKKRKKGEEETAPVTGNSHVSVPATISDGAPNKHEEALENHKPSPPPETHKKEKSVLQAKLTKLAIQIGYAGSTIAMLTVVILVIQFCVKTFVIDGKSWKSSYAGELVRHLIIGVTVLVVAVPEGLPLAVTLSLAYSVKKMMKDNNLVRHLDACETMGNATAICSDKTGTLTTNRMTVVESYICEKLSKTIPKFSDIPSHVGNTLLQAIAVNCAYTSRV
;
A
#
# COMPACT_ATOMS: atom_id res chain seq x y z
N VAL A 1 -1.61 -72.74 19.92
CA VAL A 1 -1.60 -72.89 18.44
C VAL A 1 -2.89 -72.29 17.91
N VAL A 2 -2.84 -71.03 17.48
CA VAL A 2 -3.86 -70.37 16.66
C VAL A 2 -3.05 -69.67 15.57
N PRO A 3 -3.15 -70.03 14.29
CA PRO A 3 -2.38 -69.41 13.24
C PRO A 3 -3.08 -68.10 12.84
N VAL A 4 -2.39 -66.98 13.04
CA VAL A 4 -2.79 -65.69 12.49
C VAL A 4 -2.32 -65.68 11.04
N GLY A 5 -3.21 -66.07 10.13
CA GLY A 5 -3.02 -65.88 8.69
C GLY A 5 -3.52 -64.51 8.27
N HIS A 6 -2.64 -63.51 8.22
CA HIS A 6 -2.87 -62.24 7.54
C HIS A 6 -1.55 -61.49 7.24
N GLU A 7 -0.64 -62.06 6.47
CA GLU A 7 0.61 -61.38 6.06
C GLU A 7 0.71 -61.08 4.54
N ASP A 8 -0.32 -61.34 3.73
CA ASP A 8 -0.22 -61.18 2.26
C ASP A 8 -0.95 -59.94 1.67
N SER A 9 -1.54 -59.05 2.50
CA SER A 9 -2.31 -57.89 2.00
C SER A 9 -1.62 -56.53 2.14
N GLU A 10 -0.58 -56.40 2.98
CA GLU A 10 0.11 -55.12 3.21
C GLU A 10 0.97 -54.65 2.02
N GLY A 11 1.52 -55.57 1.22
CA GLY A 11 2.37 -55.22 0.08
C GLY A 11 1.63 -54.65 -1.14
N LYS A 12 0.34 -54.99 -1.34
CA LYS A 12 -0.46 -54.55 -2.51
C LYS A 12 -1.03 -53.14 -2.39
N HIS A 13 -1.04 -52.57 -1.18
CA HIS A 13 -1.69 -51.29 -0.88
C HIS A 13 -0.70 -50.16 -0.55
N GLY A 14 0.62 -50.39 -0.58
CA GLY A 14 1.64 -49.38 -0.21
C GLY A 14 1.68 -48.13 -1.12
N TRP A 15 1.23 -48.24 -2.37
CA TRP A 15 1.11 -47.08 -3.28
C TRP A 15 -0.02 -46.13 -2.88
N ILE A 16 -1.00 -46.62 -2.12
CA ILE A 16 -2.19 -45.86 -1.73
C ILE A 16 -1.82 -44.78 -0.72
N GLU A 17 -0.86 -45.04 0.17
CA GLU A 17 -0.39 -44.05 1.14
C GLU A 17 0.27 -42.85 0.44
N GLY A 18 1.18 -43.11 -0.52
CA GLY A 18 1.80 -42.06 -1.34
C GLY A 18 0.79 -41.30 -2.20
N LEU A 19 -0.16 -42.01 -2.82
CA LEU A 19 -1.22 -41.38 -3.60
C LEU A 19 -2.16 -40.53 -2.73
N ALA A 20 -2.50 -40.98 -1.52
CA ALA A 20 -3.35 -40.26 -0.60
C ALA A 20 -2.71 -38.93 -0.15
N ILE A 21 -1.41 -38.93 0.13
CA ILE A 21 -0.66 -37.70 0.44
C ILE A 21 -0.68 -36.76 -0.76
N LEU A 22 -0.41 -37.27 -1.97
CA LEU A 22 -0.40 -36.47 -3.19
C LEU A 22 -1.76 -35.83 -3.48
N ILE A 23 -2.85 -36.59 -3.39
CA ILE A 23 -4.21 -36.07 -3.55
C ILE A 23 -4.52 -35.02 -2.46
N SER A 24 -4.15 -35.28 -1.22
CA SER A 24 -4.38 -34.36 -0.11
C SER A 24 -3.68 -33.01 -0.32
N VAL A 25 -2.41 -33.04 -0.75
CA VAL A 25 -1.64 -31.83 -1.08
C VAL A 25 -2.29 -31.08 -2.24
N ILE A 26 -2.71 -31.77 -3.31
CA ILE A 26 -3.41 -31.14 -4.44
C ILE A 26 -4.69 -30.43 -3.98
N VAL A 27 -5.51 -31.09 -3.16
CA VAL A 27 -6.75 -30.50 -2.64
C VAL A 27 -6.46 -29.26 -1.81
N VAL A 28 -5.49 -29.33 -0.89
CA VAL A 28 -5.09 -28.18 -0.06
C VAL A 28 -4.61 -27.02 -0.93
N VAL A 29 -3.72 -27.28 -1.91
CA VAL A 29 -3.20 -26.23 -2.81
C VAL A 29 -4.32 -25.60 -3.63
N ILE A 30 -5.26 -26.40 -4.16
CA ILE A 30 -6.41 -25.87 -4.92
C ILE A 30 -7.30 -25.01 -4.03
N VAL A 31 -7.61 -25.46 -2.81
CA VAL A 31 -8.45 -24.70 -1.87
C VAL A 31 -7.77 -23.38 -1.49
N THR A 32 -6.47 -23.41 -1.20
CA THR A 32 -5.69 -22.20 -0.90
C THR A 32 -5.66 -21.25 -2.09
N ALA A 33 -5.38 -21.75 -3.30
CA ALA A 33 -5.38 -20.96 -4.53
C ALA A 33 -6.75 -20.34 -4.83
N PHE A 34 -7.84 -21.09 -4.64
CA PHE A 34 -9.19 -20.59 -4.85
C PHE A 34 -9.57 -19.50 -3.83
N ASN A 35 -9.15 -19.67 -2.57
CA ASN A 35 -9.36 -18.67 -1.52
C ASN A 35 -8.61 -17.37 -1.86
N ASP A 36 -7.34 -17.48 -2.25
CA ASP A 36 -6.54 -16.30 -2.61
C ASP A 36 -7.02 -15.64 -3.90
N TYR A 37 -7.46 -16.40 -4.90
CA TYR A 37 -8.11 -15.86 -6.09
C TYR A 37 -9.40 -15.10 -5.74
N THR A 38 -10.21 -15.65 -4.83
CA THR A 38 -11.45 -15.01 -4.39
C THR A 38 -11.15 -13.69 -3.65
N LYS A 39 -10.11 -13.66 -2.81
CA LYS A 39 -9.66 -12.43 -2.13
C LYS A 39 -9.20 -11.37 -3.12
N GLU A 40 -8.34 -11.75 -4.07
CA GLU A 40 -7.81 -10.81 -5.07
C GLU A 40 -8.96 -10.24 -5.92
N ARG A 41 -9.93 -11.08 -6.29
CA ARG A 41 -11.12 -10.62 -7.03
C ARG A 41 -11.95 -9.61 -6.24
N GLN A 42 -12.11 -9.81 -4.93
CA GLN A 42 -12.80 -8.85 -4.06
C GLN A 42 -12.03 -7.53 -3.96
N PHE A 43 -10.70 -7.61 -3.87
CA PHE A 43 -9.82 -6.44 -3.81
C PHE A 43 -9.87 -5.62 -5.11
N ARG A 44 -9.76 -6.27 -6.26
CA ARG A 44 -9.93 -5.63 -7.57
C ARG A 44 -11.29 -4.96 -7.73
N GLY A 45 -12.36 -5.56 -7.17
CA GLY A 45 -13.69 -4.96 -7.18
C GLY A 45 -13.78 -3.67 -6.36
N LEU A 46 -13.08 -3.58 -5.24
CA LEU A 46 -12.99 -2.35 -4.43
C LEU A 46 -12.14 -1.30 -5.15
N GLN A 47 -10.98 -1.69 -5.66
CA GLN A 47 -10.08 -0.80 -6.40
C GLN A 47 -10.76 -0.17 -7.62
N ASN A 48 -11.45 -0.97 -8.43
CA ASN A 48 -12.19 -0.48 -9.60
C ASN A 48 -13.29 0.54 -9.24
N ARG A 49 -13.88 0.42 -8.04
CA ARG A 49 -14.86 1.41 -7.56
C ARG A 49 -14.20 2.70 -7.13
N ILE A 50 -13.06 2.61 -6.43
CA ILE A 50 -12.27 3.78 -6.02
C ILE A 50 -11.81 4.56 -7.27
N GLU A 51 -11.27 3.85 -8.27
CA GLU A 51 -10.83 4.45 -9.54
C GLU A 51 -11.98 5.11 -10.31
N GLY A 52 -13.19 4.52 -10.28
CA GLY A 52 -14.38 5.09 -10.93
C GLY A 52 -14.97 6.32 -10.25
N GLU A 53 -14.71 6.54 -8.95
CA GLU A 53 -15.25 7.68 -8.20
C GLU A 53 -14.43 8.96 -8.34
N HIS A 54 -13.20 8.87 -8.84
CA HIS A 54 -12.35 10.05 -9.04
C HIS A 54 -12.88 10.87 -10.22
N LYS A 55 -13.58 11.96 -9.91
CA LYS A 55 -14.14 12.90 -10.87
C LYS A 55 -13.36 14.20 -10.89
N PHE A 56 -13.30 14.81 -12.07
CA PHE A 56 -12.68 16.11 -12.28
C PHE A 56 -13.62 17.05 -13.03
N SER A 57 -13.50 18.35 -12.74
CA SER A 57 -14.31 19.39 -13.38
C SER A 57 -13.72 19.75 -14.75
N VAL A 58 -14.42 19.49 -15.84
CA VAL A 58 -14.02 19.87 -17.20
C VAL A 58 -15.06 20.77 -17.85
N ILE A 59 -14.62 21.66 -18.73
CA ILE A 59 -15.46 22.56 -19.52
C ILE A 59 -15.52 21.99 -20.94
N ARG A 60 -16.68 21.41 -21.30
CA ARG A 60 -16.95 20.91 -22.66
C ARG A 60 -18.21 21.59 -23.18
N ALA A 61 -18.17 22.09 -24.43
CA ALA A 61 -19.26 22.84 -25.05
C ALA A 61 -19.77 24.04 -24.22
N GLY A 62 -18.88 24.70 -23.46
CA GLY A 62 -19.21 25.87 -22.64
C GLY A 62 -19.85 25.55 -21.28
N GLU A 63 -20.12 24.28 -20.97
CA GLU A 63 -20.67 23.85 -19.69
C GLU A 63 -19.63 23.12 -18.83
N VAL A 64 -19.64 23.40 -17.52
CA VAL A 64 -18.83 22.67 -16.54
C VAL A 64 -19.49 21.33 -16.25
N ARG A 65 -18.78 20.23 -16.50
CA ARG A 65 -19.22 18.85 -16.27
C ARG A 65 -18.21 18.12 -15.40
N GLN A 66 -18.71 17.24 -14.53
CA GLN A 66 -17.88 16.31 -13.75
C GLN A 66 -17.73 15.01 -14.54
N ILE A 67 -16.53 14.70 -15.01
CA ILE A 67 -16.22 13.45 -15.72
C ILE A 67 -15.22 12.62 -14.90
N SER A 68 -15.11 11.32 -15.18
CA SER A 68 -14.07 10.50 -14.56
C SER A 68 -12.69 10.99 -15.02
N VAL A 69 -11.69 10.91 -14.14
CA VAL A 69 -10.29 11.24 -14.47
C VAL A 69 -9.78 10.43 -15.67
N GLY A 70 -10.24 9.18 -15.83
CA GLY A 70 -9.87 8.33 -16.97
C GLY A 70 -10.44 8.78 -18.33
N ASP A 71 -11.47 9.64 -18.33
CA ASP A 71 -12.13 10.15 -19.54
C ASP A 71 -11.56 11.51 -19.99
N ILE A 72 -10.56 12.04 -19.29
CA ILE A 72 -9.88 13.30 -19.63
C ILE A 72 -8.97 13.07 -20.83
N VAL A 73 -9.08 13.95 -21.83
CA VAL A 73 -8.28 13.87 -23.05
C VAL A 73 -7.50 15.16 -23.29
N VAL A 74 -6.47 15.08 -24.12
CA VAL A 74 -5.71 16.25 -24.58
C VAL A 74 -6.65 17.22 -25.31
N GLY A 75 -6.55 18.50 -24.97
CA GLY A 75 -7.42 19.56 -25.47
C GLY A 75 -8.66 19.85 -24.62
N ASP A 76 -8.93 19.06 -23.56
CA ASP A 76 -9.94 19.44 -22.58
C ASP A 76 -9.51 20.68 -21.78
N ILE A 77 -10.49 21.50 -21.40
CA ILE A 77 -10.27 22.60 -20.45
C ILE A 77 -10.71 22.12 -19.08
N CYS A 78 -9.75 21.91 -18.18
CA CYS A 78 -9.97 21.50 -16.81
C CYS A 78 -10.13 22.74 -15.91
N GLN A 79 -11.19 22.74 -15.07
CA GLN A 79 -11.37 23.76 -14.04
C GLN A 79 -10.74 23.26 -12.74
N VAL A 80 -9.71 23.98 -12.29
CA VAL A 80 -8.85 23.59 -11.18
C VAL A 80 -9.18 24.43 -9.96
N LYS A 81 -9.29 23.80 -8.79
CA LYS A 81 -9.62 24.44 -7.50
C LYS A 81 -8.64 24.01 -6.42
N TYR A 82 -8.65 24.75 -5.31
CA TYR A 82 -7.97 24.38 -4.08
C TYR A 82 -8.28 22.93 -3.67
N GLY A 83 -7.22 22.18 -3.36
CA GLY A 83 -7.29 20.79 -2.92
C GLY A 83 -7.32 19.76 -4.05
N ASP A 84 -7.43 20.19 -5.31
CA ASP A 84 -7.44 19.25 -6.44
C ASP A 84 -6.04 18.62 -6.62
N LEU A 85 -6.03 17.30 -6.83
CA LEU A 85 -4.88 16.57 -7.39
C LEU A 85 -4.97 16.67 -8.91
N LEU A 86 -3.92 17.18 -9.54
CA LEU A 86 -3.94 17.38 -10.99
C LEU A 86 -3.86 16.04 -11.73
N PRO A 87 -4.86 15.69 -12.57
CA PRO A 87 -4.93 14.39 -13.22
C PRO A 87 -4.05 14.27 -14.47
N ALA A 88 -3.65 15.41 -15.04
CA ALA A 88 -3.00 15.51 -16.33
C ALA A 88 -2.06 16.71 -16.35
N ASP A 89 -1.09 16.71 -17.26
CA ASP A 89 -0.25 17.89 -17.48
C ASP A 89 -1.00 18.89 -18.35
N GLY A 90 -0.83 20.17 -18.07
CA GLY A 90 -1.54 21.21 -18.80
C GLY A 90 -0.91 22.59 -18.68
N ILE A 91 -1.46 23.50 -19.49
CA ILE A 91 -1.07 24.91 -19.53
C ILE A 91 -2.20 25.74 -18.95
N LEU A 92 -1.87 26.60 -17.99
CA LEU A 92 -2.77 27.52 -17.33
C LEU A 92 -3.24 28.59 -18.32
N ILE A 93 -4.55 28.69 -18.52
CA ILE A 93 -5.18 29.68 -19.40
C ILE A 93 -5.86 30.81 -18.60
N GLN A 94 -6.19 30.55 -17.33
CA GLN A 94 -6.77 31.53 -16.42
C GLN A 94 -6.36 31.18 -15.00
N SER A 95 -5.95 32.16 -14.20
CA SER A 95 -5.47 31.95 -12.83
C SER A 95 -5.96 33.01 -11.86
N ASN A 96 -6.29 32.60 -10.64
CA ASN A 96 -6.60 33.46 -9.50
C ASN A 96 -5.77 33.00 -8.30
N ASP A 97 -4.63 33.67 -8.10
CA ASP A 97 -3.66 33.46 -7.00
C ASP A 97 -3.34 31.98 -6.75
N MET A 98 -2.93 31.29 -7.83
CA MET A 98 -2.71 29.85 -7.82
C MET A 98 -1.34 29.50 -7.22
N LYS A 99 -1.35 28.59 -6.24
CA LYS A 99 -0.14 27.97 -5.70
C LYS A 99 -0.26 26.46 -5.73
N VAL A 100 0.81 25.80 -6.12
CA VAL A 100 0.88 24.35 -6.31
C VAL A 100 2.05 23.81 -5.50
N ASP A 101 1.82 22.65 -4.88
CA ASP A 101 2.86 21.84 -4.26
C ASP A 101 3.39 20.84 -5.30
N GLU A 102 4.65 21.05 -5.68
CA GLU A 102 5.38 20.22 -6.64
C GLU A 102 6.31 19.20 -5.96
N SER A 103 6.26 19.06 -4.63
CA SER A 103 7.13 18.19 -3.85
C SER A 103 7.12 16.73 -4.31
N SER A 104 5.97 16.25 -4.82
CA SER A 104 5.83 14.91 -5.39
C SER A 104 6.75 14.65 -6.60
N LEU A 105 7.14 15.70 -7.34
CA LEU A 105 7.94 15.60 -8.56
C LEU A 105 9.36 16.15 -8.37
N THR A 106 9.51 17.28 -7.67
CA THR A 106 10.80 17.97 -7.50
C THR A 106 11.48 17.64 -6.18
N GLY A 107 10.73 17.18 -5.18
CA GLY A 107 11.21 16.99 -3.81
C GLY A 107 11.33 18.28 -2.99
N GLU A 108 10.98 19.44 -3.57
CA GLU A 108 10.99 20.73 -2.87
C GLU A 108 9.63 20.97 -2.20
N SER A 109 9.61 21.26 -0.90
CA SER A 109 8.37 21.46 -0.12
C SER A 109 7.74 22.84 -0.26
N ASP A 110 8.40 23.78 -0.94
CA ASP A 110 7.92 25.15 -1.05
C ASP A 110 6.80 25.26 -2.09
N HIS A 111 5.75 26.01 -1.74
CA HIS A 111 4.63 26.23 -2.65
C HIS A 111 5.05 27.13 -3.82
N VAL A 112 4.90 26.62 -5.05
CA VAL A 112 5.25 27.33 -6.28
C VAL A 112 4.05 28.15 -6.74
N LYS A 113 4.25 29.46 -6.94
CA LYS A 113 3.24 30.34 -7.55
C LYS A 113 3.14 30.08 -9.05
N LYS A 114 1.92 29.94 -9.56
CA LYS A 114 1.64 29.73 -10.98
C LYS A 114 0.82 30.88 -11.55
N GLY A 115 1.10 31.26 -12.79
CA GLY A 115 0.40 32.35 -13.46
C GLY A 115 0.35 32.18 -14.97
N GLU A 116 -0.55 32.91 -15.62
CA GLU A 116 -0.72 32.85 -17.09
C GLU A 116 0.53 33.36 -17.82
N SER A 117 1.22 34.35 -17.25
CA SER A 117 2.41 34.97 -17.84
C SER A 117 3.73 34.50 -17.24
N PHE A 118 3.69 33.85 -16.07
CA PHE A 118 4.87 33.34 -15.37
C PHE A 118 4.57 31.91 -14.92
N ASP A 119 5.40 30.97 -15.40
CA ASP A 119 5.24 29.53 -15.13
C ASP A 119 3.79 29.01 -15.27
N PRO A 120 3.27 28.93 -16.51
CA PRO A 120 1.90 28.49 -16.75
C PRO A 120 1.77 26.96 -16.71
N MET A 121 2.83 26.20 -16.43
CA MET A 121 2.77 24.75 -16.52
C MET A 121 2.26 24.14 -15.22
N LEU A 122 1.27 23.27 -15.38
CA LEU A 122 0.69 22.46 -14.33
C LEU A 122 1.01 20.99 -14.60
N LEU A 123 1.53 20.31 -13.59
CA LEU A 123 2.03 18.95 -13.70
C LEU A 123 1.10 17.96 -13.01
N SER A 124 0.84 16.83 -13.66
CA SER A 124 0.09 15.71 -13.09
C SER A 124 0.76 15.17 -11.83
N GLY A 125 -0.04 14.78 -10.83
CA GLY A 125 0.47 14.29 -9.54
C GLY A 125 0.82 15.39 -8.53
N THR A 126 0.71 16.67 -8.91
CA THR A 126 0.89 17.81 -7.99
C THR A 126 -0.43 18.24 -7.35
N HIS A 127 -0.35 18.91 -6.20
CA HIS A 127 -1.52 19.33 -5.42
C HIS A 127 -1.70 20.84 -5.45
N VAL A 128 -2.93 21.29 -5.67
CA VAL A 128 -3.24 22.73 -5.62
C VAL A 128 -3.47 23.15 -4.18
N MET A 129 -2.56 23.99 -3.67
CA MET A 129 -2.54 24.43 -2.28
C MET A 129 -3.26 25.74 -2.06
N GLU A 130 -3.37 26.61 -3.07
CA GLU A 130 -4.14 27.86 -2.98
C GLU A 130 -4.67 28.25 -4.37
N GLY A 131 -5.76 29.01 -4.39
CA GLY A 131 -6.30 29.63 -5.60
C GLY A 131 -7.21 28.75 -6.44
N SER A 132 -7.50 29.24 -7.64
CA SER A 132 -8.30 28.52 -8.64
C SER A 132 -7.93 28.97 -10.05
N GLY A 133 -8.23 28.14 -11.04
CA GLY A 133 -7.87 28.45 -12.41
C GLY A 133 -8.51 27.53 -13.43
N LYS A 134 -8.14 27.74 -14.69
CA LYS A 134 -8.46 26.86 -15.79
C LYS A 134 -7.16 26.46 -16.48
N MET A 135 -7.05 25.20 -16.81
CA MET A 135 -5.91 24.65 -17.53
C MET A 135 -6.37 23.94 -18.79
N LEU A 136 -5.60 24.06 -19.87
CA LEU A 136 -5.75 23.28 -21.07
C LEU A 136 -4.88 22.03 -20.95
N VAL A 137 -5.46 20.85 -21.11
CA VAL A 137 -4.74 19.57 -21.00
C VAL A 137 -3.80 19.40 -22.19
N ALA A 138 -2.51 19.19 -21.89
CA ALA A 138 -1.44 18.99 -22.86
C ALA A 138 -1.02 17.52 -23.00
N ALA A 139 -0.93 16.78 -21.87
CA ALA A 139 -0.56 15.37 -21.88
C ALA A 139 -1.30 14.58 -20.79
N VAL A 140 -1.64 13.32 -21.09
CA VAL A 140 -2.38 12.40 -20.21
C VAL A 140 -1.68 11.04 -20.10
N GLY A 141 -1.91 10.33 -19.01
CA GLY A 141 -1.43 8.96 -18.82
C GLY A 141 0.10 8.84 -18.87
N VAL A 142 0.60 7.82 -19.56
CA VAL A 142 2.05 7.54 -19.69
C VAL A 142 2.85 8.64 -20.39
N ASN A 143 2.18 9.56 -21.10
CA ASN A 143 2.81 10.68 -21.78
C ASN A 143 2.98 11.93 -20.90
N SER A 144 2.39 11.92 -19.70
CA SER A 144 2.61 12.97 -18.70
C SER A 144 3.99 12.83 -18.04
N GLN A 145 4.52 13.90 -17.45
CA GLN A 145 5.79 13.87 -16.72
C GLN A 145 5.77 12.82 -15.60
N ALA A 146 4.71 12.79 -14.79
CA ALA A 146 4.54 11.78 -13.77
C ALA A 146 4.47 10.37 -14.37
N GLY A 147 3.75 10.19 -15.50
CA GLY A 147 3.64 8.92 -16.21
C GLY A 147 4.98 8.40 -16.75
N ILE A 148 5.82 9.28 -17.30
CA ILE A 148 7.16 8.96 -17.79
C ILE A 148 8.05 8.53 -16.62
N ILE A 149 8.06 9.31 -15.53
CA ILE A 149 8.84 9.00 -14.32
C ILE A 149 8.41 7.64 -13.75
N PHE A 150 7.10 7.37 -13.67
CA PHE A 150 6.58 6.10 -13.15
C PHE A 150 6.93 4.92 -14.05
N THR A 151 6.92 5.10 -15.37
CA THR A 151 7.33 4.07 -16.33
C THR A 151 8.82 3.74 -16.20
N LEU A 152 9.67 4.76 -16.03
CA LEU A 152 11.10 4.60 -15.82
C LEU A 152 11.42 3.93 -14.49
N LEU A 153 10.76 4.35 -13.41
CA LEU A 153 10.89 3.72 -12.08
C LEU A 153 10.43 2.26 -12.11
N GLY A 154 9.29 1.98 -12.74
CA GLY A 154 8.79 0.61 -12.90
C GLY A 154 9.78 -0.28 -13.66
N ALA A 155 10.33 0.21 -14.78
CA ALA A 155 11.34 -0.51 -15.55
C ALA A 155 12.64 -0.73 -14.74
N ALA A 156 13.04 0.22 -13.90
CA ALA A 156 14.21 0.09 -13.03
C ALA A 156 13.99 -0.93 -11.90
N VAL A 157 12.79 -0.99 -11.32
CA VAL A 157 12.42 -1.99 -10.30
C VAL A 157 12.43 -3.40 -10.89
N ASP A 158 11.86 -3.59 -12.08
CA ASP A 158 11.86 -4.89 -12.76
C ASP A 158 13.29 -5.37 -13.07
N GLN A 159 14.18 -4.44 -13.45
CA GLN A 159 15.60 -4.74 -13.67
C GLN A 159 16.33 -5.10 -12.37
N GLN A 160 16.10 -4.35 -11.28
CA GLN A 160 16.66 -4.68 -9.96
C GLN A 160 16.17 -6.04 -9.45
N GLU A 161 14.89 -6.36 -9.59
CA GLU A 161 14.37 -7.68 -9.21
C GLU A 161 14.99 -8.81 -10.05
N ALA A 162 15.19 -8.57 -11.35
CA ALA A 162 15.85 -9.53 -12.23
C ALA A 162 17.34 -9.72 -11.87
N GLU A 163 18.04 -8.65 -11.51
CA GLU A 163 19.43 -8.71 -11.05
C GLU A 163 19.57 -9.38 -9.69
N ILE A 164 18.68 -9.11 -8.73
CA ILE A 164 18.66 -9.78 -7.42
C ILE A 164 18.37 -11.28 -7.61
N LYS A 165 17.45 -11.65 -8.51
CA LYS A 165 17.20 -13.06 -8.87
C LYS A 165 18.42 -13.72 -9.51
N LYS A 166 19.18 -13.01 -10.34
CA LYS A 166 20.44 -13.51 -10.93
C LYS A 166 21.55 -13.66 -9.90
N ARG A 167 21.71 -12.70 -8.97
CA ARG A 167 22.69 -12.79 -7.88
C ARG A 167 22.40 -13.96 -6.94
N LYS A 168 21.13 -14.19 -6.58
CA LYS A 168 20.71 -15.35 -5.79
C LYS A 168 20.98 -16.69 -6.49
N LYS A 169 20.93 -16.73 -7.82
CA LYS A 169 21.31 -17.92 -8.60
C LYS A 169 22.84 -18.09 -8.73
N GLY A 170 23.60 -16.99 -8.70
CA GLY A 170 25.07 -17.02 -8.75
C GLY A 170 25.73 -17.41 -7.42
N GLU A 171 25.10 -17.09 -6.29
CA GLU A 171 25.61 -17.47 -4.95
C GLU A 171 25.49 -18.97 -4.65
N GLU A 172 24.70 -19.75 -5.41
CA GLU A 172 24.66 -21.22 -5.29
C GLU A 172 25.82 -21.93 -6.03
N GLU A 173 26.58 -21.25 -6.90
CA GLU A 173 27.65 -21.89 -7.71
C GLU A 173 29.09 -21.56 -7.30
N THR A 174 29.33 -20.70 -6.32
CA THR A 174 30.70 -20.43 -5.83
C THR A 174 30.80 -20.40 -4.32
N ALA A 175 30.93 -21.57 -3.71
CA ALA A 175 31.57 -21.70 -2.42
C ALA A 175 32.84 -22.55 -2.54
N PRO A 176 34.02 -21.99 -2.22
CA PRO A 176 35.05 -22.76 -1.57
C PRO A 176 35.45 -22.17 -0.21
N VAL A 177 35.35 -23.06 0.76
CA VAL A 177 36.03 -23.29 2.05
C VAL A 177 37.31 -22.48 2.39
N THR A 178 37.50 -22.31 3.71
CA THR A 178 38.67 -21.79 4.51
C THR A 178 38.69 -20.27 4.75
N GLY A 179 39.09 -19.70 5.90
CA GLY A 179 39.65 -20.19 7.16
C GLY A 179 40.39 -19.03 7.86
N ASN A 180 39.92 -18.64 9.05
CA ASN A 180 40.61 -18.01 10.19
C ASN A 180 41.21 -16.57 10.17
N SER A 181 40.98 -15.93 11.33
CA SER A 181 41.83 -15.01 12.14
C SER A 181 42.09 -13.54 11.75
N HIS A 182 41.38 -12.64 12.45
CA HIS A 182 41.83 -11.66 13.46
C HIS A 182 43.11 -10.79 13.24
N VAL A 183 42.99 -9.53 13.72
CA VAL A 183 44.03 -8.61 14.28
C VAL A 183 44.39 -7.34 13.46
N SER A 184 43.79 -6.23 13.92
CA SER A 184 44.26 -4.85 14.17
C SER A 184 45.44 -4.16 13.45
N VAL A 185 45.18 -2.87 13.18
CA VAL A 185 46.03 -1.71 12.82
C VAL A 185 47.25 -1.49 13.75
N PRO A 186 48.31 -0.75 13.32
CA PRO A 186 48.41 0.66 13.75
C PRO A 186 49.02 1.67 12.74
N ALA A 187 48.86 2.94 13.10
CA ALA A 187 49.09 4.19 12.37
C ALA A 187 50.56 4.65 12.20
N THR A 188 50.76 5.67 11.37
CA THR A 188 51.97 6.53 11.34
C THR A 188 51.60 8.01 11.11
N ILE A 189 52.31 8.90 11.82
CA ILE A 189 52.21 10.37 11.87
C ILE A 189 53.55 10.96 11.38
N SER A 190 53.53 12.05 10.58
CA SER A 190 54.57 13.12 10.51
C SER A 190 54.06 14.26 9.61
N ASP A 191 53.70 15.43 10.13
CA ASP A 191 54.51 16.65 10.39
C ASP A 191 54.75 17.58 9.18
N GLY A 192 54.37 18.86 9.34
CA GLY A 192 54.89 20.01 8.55
C GLY A 192 53.85 20.99 7.98
N ALA A 193 53.69 22.17 8.59
CA ALA A 193 53.02 23.37 8.04
C ALA A 193 54.06 24.49 7.81
N PRO A 194 53.75 25.73 7.33
CA PRO A 194 52.50 26.29 6.76
C PRO A 194 52.71 27.18 5.50
N ASN A 195 51.66 27.44 4.69
CA ASN A 195 51.15 28.79 4.37
C ASN A 195 50.18 28.86 3.16
N LYS A 196 49.09 29.62 3.40
CA LYS A 196 48.33 30.53 2.51
C LYS A 196 47.19 30.02 1.59
N HIS A 197 46.03 30.62 1.88
CA HIS A 197 44.89 31.05 1.04
C HIS A 197 43.83 30.02 0.59
N GLU A 198 42.60 30.35 1.03
CA GLU A 198 41.32 30.31 0.30
C GLU A 198 40.86 29.00 -0.34
N GLU A 199 39.87 28.37 0.29
CA GLU A 199 38.48 28.20 -0.21
C GLU A 199 37.80 27.09 0.59
N ALA A 200 36.69 27.43 1.24
CA ALA A 200 35.86 26.48 1.98
C ALA A 200 35.06 25.62 0.99
N LEU A 201 35.64 24.49 0.60
CA LEU A 201 34.91 23.36 0.02
C LEU A 201 34.14 22.66 1.15
N GLU A 202 32.85 22.97 1.28
CA GLU A 202 31.93 22.16 2.07
C GLU A 202 31.82 20.76 1.44
N ASN A 203 32.14 19.76 2.26
CA ASN A 203 31.93 18.35 1.95
C ASN A 203 30.44 18.08 1.72
N HIS A 204 30.04 17.98 0.46
CA HIS A 204 28.76 17.39 0.08
C HIS A 204 28.82 15.89 0.38
N LYS A 205 28.39 15.51 1.58
CA LYS A 205 28.06 14.13 1.91
C LYS A 205 26.85 13.76 1.03
N PRO A 206 26.91 12.76 0.14
CA PRO A 206 25.73 12.37 -0.60
C PRO A 206 24.69 11.87 0.40
N SER A 207 23.53 12.52 0.39
CA SER A 207 22.35 12.06 1.08
C SER A 207 22.03 10.62 0.65
N PRO A 208 21.59 9.75 1.57
CA PRO A 208 21.16 8.41 1.19
C PRO A 208 20.00 8.51 0.19
N PRO A 209 19.93 7.60 -0.80
CA PRO A 209 18.86 7.60 -1.80
C PRO A 209 17.49 7.48 -1.11
N PRO A 210 16.42 8.05 -1.71
CA PRO A 210 15.10 8.11 -1.10
C PRO A 210 14.63 6.70 -0.74
N GLU A 211 14.22 6.54 0.52
CA GLU A 211 13.70 5.28 1.03
C GLU A 211 12.49 4.87 0.19
N THR A 212 12.65 3.81 -0.59
CA THR A 212 11.55 3.08 -1.23
C THR A 212 10.43 2.87 -0.20
N HIS A 213 9.23 3.36 -0.49
CA HIS A 213 8.02 3.14 0.31
C HIS A 213 7.89 1.64 0.66
N LYS A 214 8.43 1.22 1.80
CA LYS A 214 8.14 -0.09 2.36
C LYS A 214 6.68 -0.01 2.73
N LYS A 215 5.84 -0.81 2.06
CA LYS A 215 4.45 -1.02 2.47
C LYS A 215 4.47 -1.34 3.96
N GLU A 216 4.07 -0.37 4.77
CA GLU A 216 4.04 -0.52 6.21
C GLU A 216 3.03 -1.64 6.50
N LYS A 217 3.49 -2.69 7.17
CA LYS A 217 2.60 -3.80 7.54
C LYS A 217 1.75 -3.34 8.71
N SER A 218 0.48 -3.73 8.71
CA SER A 218 -0.44 -3.40 9.80
C SER A 218 0.06 -3.90 11.16
N VAL A 219 -0.31 -3.22 12.25
CA VAL A 219 0.18 -3.52 13.61
C VAL A 219 -0.14 -4.97 14.03
N LEU A 220 -1.35 -5.46 13.75
CA LEU A 220 -1.77 -6.83 14.00
C LEU A 220 -1.00 -7.79 13.09
N GLN A 221 -0.83 -7.46 11.81
CA GLN A 221 -0.08 -8.32 10.88
C GLN A 221 1.36 -8.52 11.36
N ALA A 222 2.01 -7.47 11.88
CA ALA A 222 3.35 -7.57 12.46
C ALA A 222 3.38 -8.51 13.69
N LYS A 223 2.44 -8.34 14.63
CA LYS A 223 2.36 -9.18 15.84
C LYS A 223 2.02 -10.64 15.52
N LEU A 224 1.08 -10.87 14.62
CA LEU A 224 0.68 -12.19 14.17
C LEU A 224 1.78 -12.91 13.42
N THR A 225 2.55 -12.19 12.58
CA THR A 225 3.72 -12.76 11.91
C THR A 225 4.77 -13.18 12.94
N LYS A 226 5.03 -12.37 13.96
CA LYS A 226 5.96 -12.72 15.05
C LYS A 226 5.51 -13.97 15.81
N LEU A 227 4.22 -14.06 16.12
CA LEU A 227 3.61 -15.22 16.78
C LEU A 227 3.72 -16.47 15.91
N ALA A 228 3.38 -16.36 14.62
CA ALA A 228 3.48 -17.47 13.66
C ALA A 228 4.91 -17.98 13.53
N ILE A 229 5.91 -17.10 13.51
CA ILE A 229 7.34 -17.48 13.49
C ILE A 229 7.72 -18.22 14.78
N GLN A 230 7.27 -17.75 15.95
CA GLN A 230 7.54 -18.43 17.22
C GLN A 230 6.91 -19.83 17.28
N ILE A 231 5.66 -19.97 16.84
CA ILE A 231 5.01 -21.27 16.72
C ILE A 231 5.75 -22.14 15.71
N GLY A 232 6.19 -21.59 14.58
CA GLY A 232 6.96 -22.31 13.57
C GLY A 232 8.26 -22.88 14.13
N TYR A 233 9.02 -22.09 14.90
CA TYR A 233 10.23 -22.59 15.56
C TYR A 233 9.93 -23.66 16.61
N ALA A 234 8.91 -23.47 17.46
CA ALA A 234 8.52 -24.46 18.45
C ALA A 234 8.00 -25.77 17.80
N GLY A 235 7.22 -25.65 16.73
CA GLY A 235 6.76 -26.78 15.94
C GLY A 235 7.89 -27.53 15.26
N SER A 236 8.85 -26.80 14.68
CA SER A 236 10.02 -27.39 14.03
C SER A 236 10.94 -28.11 15.01
N THR A 237 11.14 -27.57 16.23
CA THR A 237 11.96 -28.25 17.23
C THR A 237 11.29 -29.53 17.73
N ILE A 238 9.97 -29.50 17.96
CA ILE A 238 9.20 -30.70 18.34
C ILE A 238 9.22 -31.74 17.22
N ALA A 239 9.00 -31.35 15.96
CA ALA A 239 9.01 -32.25 14.81
C ALA A 239 10.39 -32.91 14.60
N MET A 240 11.47 -32.16 14.76
CA MET A 240 12.83 -32.71 14.67
C MET A 240 13.10 -33.69 15.82
N LEU A 241 12.69 -33.33 17.04
CA LEU A 241 12.88 -34.15 18.23
C LEU A 241 12.07 -35.46 18.16
N THR A 242 10.85 -35.45 17.63
CA THR A 242 10.05 -36.66 17.43
C THR A 242 10.69 -37.59 16.40
N VAL A 243 11.17 -37.07 15.26
CA VAL A 243 11.89 -37.88 14.26
C VAL A 243 13.14 -38.51 14.88
N VAL A 244 13.94 -37.73 15.60
CA VAL A 244 15.17 -38.23 16.24
C VAL A 244 14.86 -39.32 17.27
N ILE A 245 13.86 -39.11 18.14
CA ILE A 245 13.47 -40.12 19.13
C ILE A 245 13.00 -41.41 18.46
N LEU A 246 12.17 -41.31 17.43
CA LEU A 246 11.63 -42.47 16.71
C LEU A 246 12.74 -43.23 15.96
N VAL A 247 13.67 -42.52 15.31
CA VAL A 247 14.83 -43.12 14.63
C VAL A 247 15.77 -43.79 15.63
N ILE A 248 16.08 -43.14 16.75
CA ILE A 248 16.93 -43.73 17.80
C ILE A 248 16.25 -44.97 18.40
N GLN A 249 14.96 -44.89 18.73
CA GLN A 249 14.21 -46.01 19.28
C GLN A 249 14.19 -47.20 18.30
N PHE A 250 14.01 -46.93 17.01
CA PHE A 250 14.07 -47.93 15.95
C PHE A 250 15.46 -48.56 15.84
N CYS A 251 16.52 -47.75 15.84
CA CYS A 251 17.90 -48.24 15.77
C CYS A 251 18.28 -49.10 16.99
N VAL A 252 17.92 -48.68 18.21
CA VAL A 252 18.23 -49.43 19.43
C VAL A 252 17.48 -50.75 19.49
N LYS A 253 16.17 -50.77 19.23
CA LYS A 253 15.40 -52.04 19.22
C LYS A 253 15.91 -53.01 18.16
N THR A 254 16.16 -52.52 16.94
CA THR A 254 16.44 -53.40 15.80
C THR A 254 17.89 -53.89 15.75
N PHE A 255 18.86 -53.01 16.03
CA PHE A 255 20.28 -53.35 15.91
C PHE A 255 20.94 -53.76 17.22
N VAL A 256 20.49 -53.23 18.37
CA VAL A 256 21.12 -53.50 19.68
C VAL A 256 20.43 -54.64 20.42
N ILE A 257 19.09 -54.65 20.47
CA ILE A 257 18.33 -55.68 21.21
C ILE A 257 18.11 -56.93 20.35
N ASP A 258 17.61 -56.75 19.12
CA ASP A 258 17.28 -57.87 18.24
C ASP A 258 18.48 -58.43 17.45
N GLY A 259 19.61 -57.71 17.40
CA GLY A 259 20.86 -58.16 16.75
C GLY A 259 20.74 -58.44 15.24
N LYS A 260 19.75 -57.86 14.55
CA LYS A 260 19.46 -58.13 13.13
C LYS A 260 20.44 -57.39 12.21
N SER A 261 20.86 -58.02 11.11
CA SER A 261 21.70 -57.40 10.09
C SER A 261 20.92 -56.40 9.23
N TRP A 262 21.61 -55.37 8.71
CA TRP A 262 21.01 -54.32 7.88
C TRP A 262 20.33 -54.91 6.63
N LYS A 263 19.03 -54.62 6.46
CA LYS A 263 18.23 -55.00 5.28
C LYS A 263 17.62 -53.75 4.65
N SER A 264 17.48 -53.75 3.32
CA SER A 264 16.87 -52.64 2.55
C SER A 264 15.42 -52.34 2.96
N SER A 265 14.74 -53.29 3.62
CA SER A 265 13.38 -53.09 4.15
C SER A 265 13.30 -52.01 5.24
N TYR A 266 14.39 -51.77 5.98
CA TYR A 266 14.43 -50.75 7.05
C TYR A 266 14.42 -49.31 6.52
N ALA A 267 14.78 -49.11 5.25
CA ALA A 267 14.72 -47.80 4.63
C ALA A 267 13.27 -47.29 4.52
N GLY A 268 12.30 -48.16 4.21
CA GLY A 268 10.88 -47.79 4.17
C GLY A 268 10.34 -47.36 5.54
N GLU A 269 10.83 -48.00 6.60
CA GLU A 269 10.46 -47.67 7.98
C GLU A 269 11.04 -46.32 8.43
N LEU A 270 12.28 -46.00 8.04
CA LEU A 270 12.87 -44.67 8.24
C LEU A 270 12.09 -43.58 7.48
N VAL A 271 11.66 -43.86 6.24
CA VAL A 271 10.80 -42.94 5.47
C VAL A 271 9.48 -42.70 6.19
N ARG A 272 8.86 -43.72 6.78
CA ARG A 272 7.63 -43.57 7.58
C ARG A 272 7.82 -42.66 8.80
N HIS A 273 8.93 -42.81 9.54
CA HIS A 273 9.25 -41.93 10.65
C HIS A 273 9.48 -40.48 10.20
N LEU A 274 10.07 -40.28 9.02
CA LEU A 274 10.27 -38.96 8.42
C LEU A 274 8.93 -38.33 7.96
N ILE A 275 8.03 -39.12 7.38
CA ILE A 275 6.66 -38.67 7.02
C ILE A 275 5.92 -38.19 8.28
N ILE A 276 6.03 -38.90 9.41
CA ILE A 276 5.44 -38.47 10.69
C ILE A 276 6.03 -37.12 11.16
N GLY A 277 7.34 -36.91 10.98
CA GLY A 277 7.97 -35.61 11.27
C GLY A 277 7.40 -34.46 10.43
N VAL A 278 7.28 -34.70 9.11
CA VAL A 278 6.73 -33.70 8.17
C VAL A 278 5.27 -33.40 8.48
N THR A 279 4.44 -34.40 8.82
CA THR A 279 3.04 -34.15 9.18
C THR A 279 2.91 -33.34 10.46
N VAL A 280 3.73 -33.59 11.48
CA VAL A 280 3.78 -32.76 12.70
C VAL A 280 4.18 -31.32 12.36
N LEU A 281 5.16 -31.12 11.48
CA LEU A 281 5.58 -29.78 11.05
C LEU A 281 4.46 -29.02 10.33
N VAL A 282 3.77 -29.65 9.37
CA VAL A 282 2.67 -29.03 8.62
C VAL A 282 1.51 -28.65 9.54
N VAL A 283 1.16 -29.49 10.51
CA VAL A 283 0.12 -29.20 11.50
C VAL A 283 0.54 -28.04 12.43
N ALA A 284 1.83 -27.90 12.71
CA ALA A 284 2.33 -26.87 13.62
C ALA A 284 2.38 -25.48 12.98
N VAL A 285 2.54 -25.34 11.66
CA VAL A 285 2.59 -24.03 10.99
C VAL A 285 1.17 -23.56 10.67
N PRO A 286 0.66 -22.50 11.32
CA PRO A 286 -0.72 -22.05 11.13
C PRO A 286 -0.84 -21.19 9.87
N GLU A 287 -0.83 -21.81 8.69
CA GLU A 287 -0.97 -21.13 7.39
C GLU A 287 -2.30 -20.36 7.26
N GLY A 288 -3.35 -20.78 7.99
CA GLY A 288 -4.66 -20.13 8.00
C GLY A 288 -4.72 -18.79 8.74
N LEU A 289 -3.73 -18.48 9.58
CA LEU A 289 -3.80 -17.32 10.48
C LEU A 289 -3.71 -15.96 9.74
N PRO A 290 -2.77 -15.75 8.80
CA PRO A 290 -2.78 -14.55 7.96
C PRO A 290 -4.03 -14.48 7.04
N LEU A 291 -4.50 -15.64 6.55
CA LEU A 291 -5.66 -15.71 5.65
C LEU A 291 -6.95 -15.26 6.35
N ALA A 292 -7.14 -15.67 7.61
CA ALA A 292 -8.31 -15.32 8.42
C ALA A 292 -8.42 -13.80 8.64
N VAL A 293 -7.30 -13.11 8.90
CA VAL A 293 -7.27 -11.66 9.09
C VAL A 293 -7.66 -10.93 7.82
N THR A 294 -7.02 -11.27 6.69
CA THR A 294 -7.32 -10.62 5.41
C THR A 294 -8.78 -10.82 5.00
N LEU A 295 -9.34 -12.00 5.22
CA LEU A 295 -10.75 -12.29 4.91
C LEU A 295 -11.71 -11.48 5.80
N SER A 296 -11.43 -11.43 7.11
CA SER A 296 -12.22 -10.64 8.07
C SER A 296 -12.20 -9.14 7.73
N LEU A 297 -11.03 -8.62 7.37
CA LEU A 297 -10.83 -7.23 6.99
C LEU A 297 -11.54 -6.89 5.68
N ALA A 298 -11.44 -7.75 4.66
CA ALA A 298 -12.13 -7.59 3.39
C ALA A 298 -13.65 -7.58 3.55
N TYR A 299 -14.18 -8.48 4.39
CA TYR A 299 -15.61 -8.49 4.72
C TYR A 299 -16.04 -7.21 5.44
N SER A 300 -15.25 -6.74 6.41
CA SER A 300 -15.51 -5.52 7.16
C SER A 300 -15.53 -4.28 6.25
N VAL A 301 -14.56 -4.16 5.34
CA VAL A 301 -14.47 -3.06 4.37
C VAL A 301 -15.64 -3.08 3.40
N LYS A 302 -16.04 -4.26 2.91
CA LYS A 302 -17.23 -4.40 2.06
C LYS A 302 -18.50 -3.92 2.77
N LYS A 303 -18.62 -4.20 4.08
CA LYS A 303 -19.74 -3.71 4.90
C LYS A 303 -19.67 -2.19 5.10
N MET A 304 -18.50 -1.63 5.46
CA MET A 304 -18.31 -0.19 5.63
C MET A 304 -18.63 0.61 4.36
N MET A 305 -18.29 0.08 3.19
CA MET A 305 -18.62 0.70 1.92
C MET A 305 -20.14 0.82 1.70
N LYS A 306 -20.93 -0.14 2.20
CA LYS A 306 -22.41 -0.06 2.15
C LYS A 306 -22.94 1.07 3.05
N ASP A 307 -22.21 1.41 4.10
CA ASP A 307 -22.52 2.48 5.04
C ASP A 307 -21.92 3.83 4.59
N ASN A 308 -21.58 3.99 3.31
CA ASN A 308 -20.92 5.16 2.71
C ASN A 308 -19.56 5.52 3.33
N ASN A 309 -18.89 4.55 3.97
CA ASN A 309 -17.53 4.70 4.49
C ASN A 309 -16.54 3.94 3.60
N LEU A 310 -15.82 4.67 2.74
CA LEU A 310 -14.84 4.11 1.82
C LEU A 310 -13.46 4.03 2.46
N VAL A 311 -13.03 2.81 2.80
CA VAL A 311 -11.68 2.56 3.32
C VAL A 311 -10.70 2.40 2.16
N ARG A 312 -9.78 3.37 2.00
CA ARG A 312 -8.76 3.37 0.94
C ARG A 312 -7.57 2.45 1.24
N HIS A 313 -7.22 2.30 2.51
CA HIS A 313 -6.12 1.45 2.97
C HIS A 313 -6.63 0.46 4.03
N LEU A 314 -6.41 -0.84 3.80
CA LEU A 314 -7.02 -1.90 4.62
C LEU A 314 -6.49 -1.88 6.08
N ASP A 315 -5.21 -1.61 6.25
CA ASP A 315 -4.54 -1.42 7.55
C ASP A 315 -5.13 -0.26 8.37
N ALA A 316 -5.62 0.81 7.72
CA ALA A 316 -6.25 1.93 8.41
C ALA A 316 -7.49 1.51 9.22
N CYS A 317 -8.23 0.50 8.76
CA CYS A 317 -9.38 -0.04 9.48
C CYS A 317 -8.97 -0.66 10.83
N GLU A 318 -7.79 -1.27 10.90
CA GLU A 318 -7.26 -1.81 12.16
C GLU A 318 -6.76 -0.67 13.06
N THR A 319 -5.98 0.25 12.49
CA THR A 319 -5.42 1.39 13.23
C THR A 319 -6.50 2.27 13.86
N MET A 320 -7.60 2.53 13.13
CA MET A 320 -8.73 3.31 13.64
C MET A 320 -9.39 2.65 14.86
N GLY A 321 -9.34 1.32 14.99
CA GLY A 321 -9.85 0.61 16.17
C GLY A 321 -9.12 0.95 17.47
N ASN A 322 -7.89 1.49 17.37
CA ASN A 322 -7.08 1.92 18.50
C ASN A 322 -7.06 3.46 18.66
N ALA A 323 -7.90 4.20 17.94
CA ALA A 323 -7.92 5.66 18.01
C ALA A 323 -8.35 6.14 19.41
N THR A 324 -7.50 6.94 20.06
CA THR A 324 -7.78 7.54 21.38
C THR A 324 -8.20 9.00 21.27
N ALA A 325 -7.89 9.66 20.17
CA ALA A 325 -8.25 11.03 19.88
C ALA A 325 -8.67 11.16 18.41
N ILE A 326 -9.72 11.97 18.16
CA ILE A 326 -10.16 12.32 16.82
C ILE A 326 -10.00 13.83 16.68
N CYS A 327 -8.99 14.23 15.90
CA CYS A 327 -8.83 15.62 15.47
C CYS A 327 -9.73 15.82 14.26
N SER A 328 -10.78 16.62 14.42
CA SER A 328 -11.76 16.89 13.36
C SER A 328 -11.70 18.34 12.93
N ASP A 329 -11.70 18.58 11.64
CA ASP A 329 -11.86 19.92 11.08
C ASP A 329 -13.28 20.42 11.29
N LYS A 330 -13.44 21.74 11.47
CA LYS A 330 -14.76 22.32 11.68
C LYS A 330 -15.57 22.38 10.39
N THR A 331 -15.02 23.06 9.39
CA THR A 331 -15.76 23.44 8.19
C THR A 331 -15.90 22.26 7.24
N GLY A 332 -17.13 21.85 6.93
CA GLY A 332 -17.40 20.75 5.99
C GLY A 332 -17.32 19.35 6.58
N THR A 333 -16.80 19.20 7.80
CA THR A 333 -16.85 17.93 8.56
C THR A 333 -17.85 18.02 9.71
N LEU A 334 -17.69 18.98 10.63
CA LEU A 334 -18.65 19.21 11.72
C LEU A 334 -19.81 20.12 11.28
N THR A 335 -19.53 21.06 10.38
CA THR A 335 -20.56 21.94 9.79
C THR A 335 -20.97 21.46 8.41
N THR A 336 -22.20 21.79 8.00
CA THR A 336 -22.76 21.40 6.69
C THR A 336 -22.13 22.11 5.49
N ASN A 337 -21.11 22.94 5.71
CA ASN A 337 -20.50 23.85 4.73
C ASN A 337 -21.54 24.66 3.92
N ARG A 338 -22.72 24.90 4.48
CA ARG A 338 -23.80 25.69 3.88
C ARG A 338 -24.02 26.91 4.75
N MET A 339 -23.40 28.03 4.35
CA MET A 339 -23.55 29.30 5.03
C MET A 339 -24.98 29.82 4.84
N THR A 340 -25.64 30.13 5.95
CA THR A 340 -26.95 30.80 5.96
C THR A 340 -26.84 32.08 6.77
N VAL A 341 -27.56 33.12 6.32
CA VAL A 341 -27.67 34.36 7.09
C VAL A 341 -28.68 34.13 8.22
N VAL A 342 -28.22 34.20 9.46
CA VAL A 342 -29.06 33.98 10.66
C VAL A 342 -29.59 35.30 11.21
N GLU A 343 -28.76 36.34 11.22
CA GLU A 343 -29.13 37.68 11.66
C GLU A 343 -28.56 38.72 10.68
N SER A 344 -29.28 39.81 10.49
CA SER A 344 -28.85 40.95 9.68
C SER A 344 -28.97 42.23 10.49
N TYR A 345 -27.95 43.09 10.42
CA TYR A 345 -27.98 44.41 11.05
C TYR A 345 -27.98 45.48 9.96
N ILE A 346 -29.13 46.15 9.78
CA ILE A 346 -29.35 47.11 8.70
C ILE A 346 -29.99 48.36 9.29
N CYS A 347 -29.46 49.55 8.97
CA CYS A 347 -29.99 50.84 9.44
C CYS A 347 -30.24 50.86 10.96
N GLU A 348 -29.23 50.46 11.73
CA GLU A 348 -29.26 50.36 13.20
C GLU A 348 -30.26 49.35 13.79
N LYS A 349 -30.91 48.54 12.94
CA LYS A 349 -31.89 47.54 13.34
C LYS A 349 -31.34 46.13 13.18
N LEU A 350 -31.26 45.39 14.28
CA LEU A 350 -30.96 43.96 14.29
C LEU A 350 -32.24 43.17 13.97
N SER A 351 -32.21 42.44 12.86
CA SER A 351 -33.30 41.55 12.42
C SER A 351 -32.81 40.11 12.45
N LYS A 352 -33.52 39.24 13.18
CA LYS A 352 -33.25 37.79 13.26
C LYS A 352 -33.95 36.96 12.17
N THR A 353 -34.82 37.61 11.42
CA THR A 353 -35.51 37.04 10.26
C THR A 353 -35.15 37.86 9.05
N ILE A 354 -35.28 37.26 7.87
CA ILE A 354 -34.97 37.92 6.59
C ILE A 354 -35.87 39.17 6.48
N PRO A 355 -35.29 40.39 6.47
CA PRO A 355 -36.08 41.62 6.39
C PRO A 355 -36.75 41.72 5.01
N LYS A 356 -37.98 42.22 4.97
CA LYS A 356 -38.64 42.50 3.70
C LYS A 356 -38.06 43.79 3.12
N PHE A 357 -38.08 43.93 1.79
CA PHE A 357 -37.61 45.14 1.13
C PHE A 357 -38.37 46.40 1.59
N SER A 358 -39.63 46.25 2.03
CA SER A 358 -40.44 47.31 2.63
C SER A 358 -39.87 47.87 3.94
N ASP A 359 -39.09 47.06 4.67
CA ASP A 359 -38.60 47.40 6.00
C ASP A 359 -37.27 48.16 5.95
N ILE A 360 -36.71 48.32 4.74
CA ILE A 360 -35.41 48.95 4.48
C ILE A 360 -35.65 50.26 3.70
N PRO A 361 -34.98 51.38 4.06
CA PRO A 361 -35.04 52.60 3.27
C PRO A 361 -34.65 52.37 1.80
N SER A 362 -35.42 52.95 0.87
CA SER A 362 -35.30 52.69 -0.58
C SER A 362 -33.89 52.94 -1.14
N HIS A 363 -33.20 53.98 -0.64
CA HIS A 363 -31.81 54.27 -1.02
C HIS A 363 -30.83 53.13 -0.68
N VAL A 364 -30.97 52.54 0.51
CA VAL A 364 -30.12 51.43 0.98
C VAL A 364 -30.48 50.14 0.24
N GLY A 365 -31.78 49.88 0.03
CA GLY A 365 -32.25 48.71 -0.72
C GLY A 365 -31.73 48.68 -2.17
N ASN A 366 -31.75 49.82 -2.87
CA ASN A 366 -31.22 49.92 -4.23
C ASN A 366 -29.71 49.72 -4.30
N THR A 367 -28.97 50.23 -3.31
CA THR A 367 -27.51 50.05 -3.22
C THR A 367 -27.15 48.57 -2.99
N LEU A 368 -27.90 47.89 -2.12
CA LEU A 368 -27.73 46.47 -1.84
C LEU A 368 -28.01 45.62 -3.10
N LEU A 369 -29.08 45.93 -3.84
CA LEU A 369 -29.40 45.26 -5.10
C LEU A 369 -28.27 45.38 -6.12
N GLN A 370 -27.72 46.57 -6.31
CA GLN A 370 -26.61 46.80 -7.23
C GLN A 370 -25.35 46.06 -6.78
N ALA A 371 -25.02 46.09 -5.48
CA ALA A 371 -23.88 45.38 -4.93
C ALA A 371 -23.99 43.86 -5.09
N ILE A 372 -25.18 43.28 -4.89
CA ILE A 372 -25.44 41.86 -5.11
C ILE A 372 -25.27 41.52 -6.59
N ALA A 373 -25.87 42.31 -7.49
CA ALA A 373 -25.78 42.05 -8.94
C ALA A 373 -24.34 42.11 -9.48
N VAL A 374 -23.48 42.95 -8.91
CA VAL A 374 -22.08 43.09 -9.32
C VAL A 374 -21.19 41.97 -8.75
N ASN A 375 -21.43 41.57 -7.49
CA ASN A 375 -20.53 40.66 -6.79
C ASN A 375 -20.96 39.19 -6.82
N CYS A 376 -22.21 38.88 -7.19
CA CYS A 376 -22.69 37.51 -7.26
C CYS A 376 -22.53 36.93 -8.67
N ALA A 377 -21.82 35.81 -8.76
CA ALA A 377 -21.73 35.04 -10.00
C ALA A 377 -23.09 34.39 -10.34
N TYR A 378 -23.47 34.37 -11.62
CA TYR A 378 -24.70 33.74 -12.15
C TYR A 378 -24.85 32.24 -11.83
N THR A 379 -23.78 31.60 -11.34
CA THR A 379 -23.75 30.19 -10.93
C THR A 379 -24.32 29.92 -9.54
N SER A 380 -24.84 30.93 -8.83
CA SER A 380 -25.59 30.78 -7.57
C SER A 380 -26.95 30.11 -7.81
N ARG A 381 -26.92 28.83 -8.24
CA ARG A 381 -28.09 27.95 -8.15
C ARG A 381 -28.26 27.57 -6.68
N VAL A 382 -29.19 28.26 -6.02
CA VAL A 382 -29.68 27.92 -4.66
C VAL A 382 -30.41 26.59 -4.68
#